data_AF-A0A6B3HVY6-F1
#
_entry.id   AF-A0A6B3HVY6-F1
#
_cell.length_a   1.000
_cell.length_b   1.000
_cell.length_c   1.000
_cell.angle_alpha   90.00
_cell.angle_beta   90.00
_cell.angle_gamma   90.00
#
_symmetry.space_group_name_H-M   'P 1'
#
loop_
_entity.id
_entity.type
_entity.pdbx_description
1 polymer ?
#
loop_
_entity_poly.entity_id
_entity_poly.type
_entity_poly.pdbx_seq_one_letter_code
_entity_poly.pdbx_strand_id
1 'polypeptide(L)'
;MAALRDRPAAGKLLLLALAAVVLVPLVHSRWGGGIWPDALTADLSAPLGEVTDWIVSNRDNHPLFLYFFGHISNAVVLSVRGVYLVLLALGWAGVTVLAAAVAWRVAGIRLALTAAVSFLVCGLLGMWVPTMQTL
;
A
#
# COMPACT_ATOMS: atom_id res chain seq x y z
N MET A 1 -33.93 16.27 14.25
CA MET A 1 -33.14 17.26 13.48
C MET A 1 -32.73 18.47 14.35
N ALA A 2 -32.02 18.27 15.48
CA ALA A 2 -31.71 19.40 16.37
C ALA A 2 -30.29 19.38 17.00
N ALA A 3 -29.48 18.33 16.79
CA ALA A 3 -28.23 18.15 17.53
C ALA A 3 -26.94 18.59 16.80
N LEU A 4 -27.04 19.26 15.64
CA LEU A 4 -25.85 19.66 14.85
C LEU A 4 -25.60 21.17 14.82
N ARG A 5 -26.35 21.96 15.60
CA ARG A 5 -26.33 23.43 15.53
C ARG A 5 -25.12 24.10 16.21
N ASP A 6 -24.41 23.40 17.08
CA ASP A 6 -23.33 23.97 17.91
C ASP A 6 -21.91 23.61 17.45
N ARG A 7 -21.74 23.11 16.21
CA ARG A 7 -20.41 22.92 15.64
C ARG A 7 -20.25 23.83 14.43
N PRO A 8 -19.38 24.85 14.45
CA PRO A 8 -19.12 25.70 13.29
C PRO A 8 -18.61 24.88 12.09
N ALA A 9 -18.03 23.70 12.36
CA ALA A 9 -17.69 22.70 11.36
C ALA A 9 -18.92 22.13 10.62
N ALA A 10 -20.07 21.96 11.26
CA ALA A 10 -21.28 21.43 10.62
C ALA A 10 -21.87 22.42 9.60
N GLY A 11 -21.85 23.71 9.90
CA GLY A 11 -22.25 24.75 8.95
C GLY A 11 -21.30 24.84 7.75
N LYS A 12 -19.99 24.73 8.00
CA LYS A 12 -18.96 24.70 6.95
C LYS A 12 -19.08 23.45 6.08
N LEU A 13 -19.37 22.29 6.67
CA LEU A 13 -19.61 21.03 5.95
C LEU A 13 -20.92 21.08 5.14
N LEU A 14 -21.98 21.70 5.66
CA LEU A 14 -23.23 21.91 4.93
C LEU A 14 -23.03 22.86 3.74
N LEU A 15 -22.27 23.94 3.92
CA LEU A 15 -21.89 24.84 2.83
C LEU A 15 -21.04 24.14 1.76
N LEU A 16 -20.06 23.32 2.17
CA LEU A 16 -19.26 22.52 1.25
C LEU A 16 -20.12 21.49 0.52
N ALA A 17 -21.07 20.86 1.19
CA ALA A 17 -22.00 19.91 0.57
C ALA A 17 -22.92 20.61 -0.45
N LEU A 18 -23.47 21.78 -0.10
CA LEU A 18 -24.27 22.60 -1.02
C LEU A 18 -23.45 23.07 -2.23
N ALA A 19 -22.23 23.55 -1.99
CA ALA A 19 -21.32 23.94 -3.04
C ALA A 19 -20.99 22.75 -3.96
N ALA A 20 -20.73 21.56 -3.39
CA ALA A 20 -20.48 20.35 -4.15
C ALA A 20 -21.70 19.94 -5.00
N VAL A 21 -22.92 20.00 -4.45
CA VAL A 21 -24.15 19.68 -5.18
C VAL A 21 -24.37 20.57 -6.40
N VAL A 22 -23.92 21.83 -6.37
CA VAL A 22 -24.03 22.75 -7.51
C VAL A 22 -22.83 22.65 -8.45
N LEU A 23 -21.61 22.61 -7.91
CA LEU A 23 -20.38 22.63 -8.69
C LEU A 23 -20.12 21.31 -9.41
N VAL A 24 -20.41 20.16 -8.79
CA VAL A 24 -20.15 18.84 -9.38
C VAL A 24 -20.93 18.62 -10.68
N PRO A 25 -22.27 18.81 -10.76
CA PRO A 25 -22.99 18.66 -12.02
C PRO A 25 -22.63 19.75 -13.04
N LEU A 26 -22.27 20.97 -12.60
CA LEU A 26 -21.82 22.03 -13.50
C LEU A 26 -20.49 21.67 -14.18
N VAL A 27 -19.50 21.20 -13.42
CA VAL A 27 -18.22 20.71 -13.94
C VAL A 27 -18.44 19.49 -14.85
N HIS A 28 -19.29 18.55 -14.42
CA HIS A 28 -19.63 17.36 -15.22
C HIS A 28 -20.31 17.70 -16.55
N SER A 29 -21.17 18.73 -16.58
CA SER A 29 -21.85 19.21 -17.80
C SER A 29 -20.90 19.90 -18.78
N ARG A 30 -19.84 20.53 -18.27
CA ARG A 30 -18.86 21.28 -19.08
C ARG A 30 -17.75 20.37 -19.60
N TRP A 31 -17.34 19.37 -18.82
CA TRP A 31 -16.19 18.50 -19.10
C TRP A 31 -16.58 17.01 -19.09
N GLY A 32 -17.76 16.68 -19.63
CA GLY A 32 -18.29 15.34 -19.85
C GLY A 32 -17.59 14.22 -19.07
N GLY A 33 -18.11 13.87 -17.89
CA GLY A 33 -17.80 12.58 -17.29
C GLY A 33 -16.34 12.26 -17.00
N GLY A 34 -15.62 13.10 -16.22
CA GLY A 34 -14.30 12.72 -15.70
C GLY A 34 -13.23 12.52 -16.80
N ILE A 35 -13.53 12.96 -18.02
CA ILE A 35 -12.59 12.92 -19.14
C ILE A 35 -11.68 14.13 -18.98
N TRP A 36 -10.38 13.85 -18.82
CA TRP A 36 -9.35 14.87 -18.72
C TRP A 36 -9.35 15.73 -20.00
N PRO A 37 -9.20 17.07 -19.92
CA PRO A 37 -9.26 17.94 -21.10
C PRO A 37 -8.15 17.61 -22.11
N ASP A 38 -8.51 17.33 -23.37
CA ASP A 38 -7.55 17.03 -24.45
C ASP A 38 -6.56 18.17 -24.72
N ALA A 39 -6.94 19.42 -24.43
CA ALA A 39 -6.02 20.56 -24.55
C ALA A 39 -4.90 20.56 -23.49
N LEU A 40 -5.03 19.75 -22.44
CA LEU A 40 -4.08 19.57 -21.36
C LEU A 40 -3.52 18.13 -21.33
N THR A 41 -3.80 17.29 -22.35
CA THR A 41 -3.12 16.01 -22.51
C THR A 41 -1.81 16.23 -23.27
N ALA A 42 -0.72 15.76 -22.67
CA ALA A 42 0.47 15.41 -23.44
C ALA A 42 0.42 13.89 -23.60
N ASP A 43 0.31 13.40 -24.83
CA ASP A 43 0.36 11.97 -25.08
C ASP A 43 1.81 11.48 -24.95
N LEU A 44 2.12 10.96 -23.77
CA LEU A 44 3.38 10.30 -23.48
C LEU A 44 3.27 8.78 -23.64
N SER A 45 2.11 8.26 -24.05
CA SER A 45 1.86 6.81 -24.09
C SER A 45 2.78 6.13 -25.10
N ALA A 46 2.98 6.74 -26.27
CA ALA A 46 3.91 6.24 -27.29
C ALA A 46 5.37 6.21 -26.80
N PRO A 47 5.99 7.32 -26.36
CA PRO A 47 7.39 7.29 -25.93
C PRO A 47 7.60 6.44 -24.67
N LEU A 48 6.65 6.42 -23.73
CA LEU A 48 6.73 5.54 -22.55
C LEU A 48 6.56 4.07 -22.93
N GLY A 49 5.72 3.78 -23.92
CA GLY A 49 5.55 2.44 -24.49
C GLY A 49 6.86 1.94 -25.12
N GLU A 50 7.48 2.74 -25.98
CA GLU A 50 8.76 2.40 -26.64
C GLU A 50 9.89 2.15 -25.61
N VAL A 51 9.98 2.99 -24.58
CA VAL A 51 10.96 2.79 -23.49
C VAL A 51 10.66 1.51 -22.72
N THR A 52 9.39 1.23 -22.42
CA THR A 52 8.97 0.00 -21.74
C THR A 52 9.32 -1.25 -22.56
N ASP A 53 9.01 -1.23 -23.86
CA ASP A 53 9.29 -2.34 -24.76
C ASP A 53 10.79 -2.60 -24.89
N TRP A 54 11.60 -1.54 -24.97
CA TRP A 54 13.06 -1.64 -24.94
C TRP A 54 13.55 -2.28 -23.64
N ILE A 55 13.08 -1.81 -22.48
CA ILE A 55 13.47 -2.38 -21.17
C ILE A 55 13.12 -3.88 -21.12
N VAL A 56 11.90 -4.25 -21.52
CA VAL A 56 11.45 -5.64 -21.49
C VAL A 56 12.28 -6.53 -22.41
N SER A 57 12.58 -6.07 -23.63
CA SER A 57 13.40 -6.80 -24.61
C SER A 57 14.86 -6.95 -24.16
N ASN A 58 15.41 -5.93 -23.51
CA ASN A 58 16.83 -5.89 -23.16
C ASN A 58 17.15 -6.42 -21.75
N ARG A 59 16.17 -6.57 -20.87
CA ARG A 59 16.37 -6.98 -19.46
C ARG A 59 17.20 -8.26 -19.28
N ASP A 60 17.02 -9.25 -20.15
CA ASP A 60 17.66 -10.57 -19.97
C ASP A 60 19.01 -10.71 -20.69
N ASN A 61 19.34 -9.78 -21.60
CA ASN A 61 20.53 -9.90 -22.47
C ASN A 61 21.48 -8.70 -22.35
N HIS A 62 20.98 -7.54 -21.92
CA HIS A 62 21.78 -6.33 -21.90
C HIS A 62 22.67 -6.30 -20.64
N PRO A 63 23.97 -6.03 -20.79
CA PRO A 63 24.95 -6.15 -19.70
C PRO A 63 24.62 -5.26 -18.49
N LEU A 64 24.02 -4.09 -18.71
CA LEU A 64 23.58 -3.20 -17.63
C LEU A 64 22.52 -3.89 -16.74
N PHE A 65 21.57 -4.63 -17.32
CA PHE A 65 20.57 -5.33 -16.53
C PHE A 65 21.12 -6.60 -15.89
N LEU A 66 22.06 -7.29 -16.52
CA LEU A 66 22.64 -8.49 -15.93
C LEU A 66 23.62 -8.19 -14.79
N TYR A 67 24.51 -7.21 -14.99
CA TYR A 67 25.61 -6.93 -14.07
C TYR A 67 25.34 -5.81 -13.08
N PHE A 68 24.35 -4.93 -13.30
CA PHE A 68 24.01 -3.89 -12.35
C PHE A 68 22.62 -4.13 -11.74
N PHE A 69 21.56 -3.98 -12.53
CA PHE A 69 20.19 -4.14 -12.00
C PHE A 69 19.89 -5.58 -11.55
N GLY A 70 20.53 -6.58 -12.15
CA GLY A 70 20.38 -7.99 -11.82
C GLY A 70 20.91 -8.29 -10.44
N HIS A 71 22.07 -7.73 -10.08
CA HIS A 71 22.60 -7.85 -8.72
C HIS A 71 21.73 -7.13 -7.69
N ILE A 72 21.23 -5.93 -8.01
CA ILE A 72 20.31 -5.21 -7.11
C ILE A 72 19.01 -5.99 -6.93
N SER A 73 18.39 -6.45 -8.02
CA SER A 73 17.16 -7.24 -7.99
C SER A 73 17.37 -8.54 -7.21
N ASN A 74 18.45 -9.26 -7.48
CA ASN A 74 18.77 -10.48 -6.75
C ASN A 74 19.04 -10.21 -5.27
N ALA A 75 19.71 -9.10 -4.93
CA ALA A 75 19.90 -8.70 -3.53
C ALA A 75 18.56 -8.45 -2.85
N VAL A 76 17.64 -7.71 -3.47
CA VAL A 76 16.29 -7.47 -2.93
C VAL A 76 15.52 -8.79 -2.76
N VAL A 77 15.53 -9.65 -3.77
CA VAL A 77 14.86 -10.97 -3.72
C VAL A 77 15.45 -11.83 -2.60
N LEU A 78 16.77 -11.88 -2.46
CA LEU A 78 17.44 -12.62 -1.39
C LEU A 78 17.17 -12.02 -0.01
N SER A 79 17.12 -10.69 0.12
CA SER A 79 16.77 -10.02 1.37
C SER A 79 15.34 -10.35 1.82
N VAL A 80 14.36 -10.18 0.92
CA VAL A 80 12.95 -10.50 1.21
C VAL A 80 12.80 -11.98 1.54
N ARG A 81 13.39 -12.85 0.73
CA ARG A 81 13.37 -14.31 0.97
C ARG A 81 14.07 -14.67 2.28
N GLY A 82 15.17 -13.99 2.61
CA GLY A 82 15.89 -14.17 3.87
C GLY A 82 15.02 -13.84 5.07
N VAL A 83 14.35 -12.69 5.06
CA VAL A 83 13.38 -12.30 6.10
C VAL A 83 12.26 -13.34 6.21
N TYR A 84 11.66 -13.71 5.08
CA TYR A 84 10.63 -14.74 5.03
C TYR A 84 11.09 -16.07 5.67
N LEU A 85 12.30 -16.54 5.32
CA LEU A 85 12.84 -17.77 5.86
C LEU A 85 13.15 -17.67 7.37
N VAL A 86 13.64 -16.52 7.84
CA VAL A 86 13.88 -16.28 9.28
C VAL A 86 12.56 -16.31 10.05
N LEU A 87 11.53 -15.63 9.55
CA LEU A 87 10.19 -15.64 10.14
C LEU A 87 9.57 -17.04 10.14
N LEU A 88 9.78 -17.80 9.06
CA LEU A 88 9.31 -19.19 8.98
C LEU A 88 10.05 -20.11 9.94
N ALA A 89 11.36 -19.93 10.09
CA ALA A 89 12.21 -20.72 10.97
C ALA A 89 11.93 -20.46 12.46
N LEU A 90 11.62 -19.22 12.84
CA LEU A 90 11.11 -18.91 14.19
C LEU A 90 9.76 -19.60 14.47
N GLY A 91 8.99 -19.87 13.41
CA GLY A 91 7.64 -20.39 13.50
C GLY A 91 6.69 -19.42 14.19
N TRP A 92 5.42 -19.84 14.28
CA TRP A 92 4.38 -18.98 14.83
C TRP A 92 4.60 -18.65 16.30
N ALA A 93 5.09 -19.60 17.11
CA ALA A 93 5.40 -19.35 18.51
C ALA A 93 6.54 -18.34 18.70
N GLY A 94 7.64 -18.49 17.95
CA GLY A 94 8.80 -17.60 18.06
C GLY A 94 8.47 -16.17 17.63
N VAL A 95 7.81 -16.00 16.48
CA VAL A 95 7.41 -14.67 15.98
C VAL A 95 6.37 -14.02 16.90
N THR A 96 5.42 -14.78 17.44
CA THR A 96 4.42 -14.24 18.39
C THR A 96 5.10 -13.67 19.64
N VAL A 97 6.03 -14.42 20.23
CA VAL A 97 6.77 -13.96 21.42
C VAL A 97 7.63 -12.74 21.12
N LEU A 98 8.33 -12.74 19.98
CA LEU A 98 9.21 -11.64 19.59
C LEU A 98 8.39 -10.36 19.29
N ALA A 99 7.32 -10.49 18.52
CA ALA A 99 6.41 -9.37 18.22
C ALA A 99 5.76 -8.81 19.49
N ALA A 100 5.32 -9.68 20.40
CA ALA A 100 4.76 -9.27 21.69
C ALA A 100 5.81 -8.55 22.56
N ALA A 101 7.05 -9.05 22.61
CA ALA A 101 8.14 -8.43 23.36
C ALA A 101 8.50 -7.04 22.81
N VAL A 102 8.58 -6.90 21.48
CA VAL A 102 8.83 -5.59 20.83
C VAL A 102 7.68 -4.62 21.08
N ALA A 103 6.44 -5.07 20.89
CA ALA A 103 5.25 -4.25 21.14
C ALA A 103 5.15 -3.82 22.61
N TRP A 104 5.48 -4.71 23.55
CA TRP A 104 5.55 -4.38 24.96
C TRP A 104 6.57 -3.28 25.24
N ARG A 105 7.73 -3.34 24.58
CA ARG A 105 8.81 -2.39 24.82
C ARG A 105 8.58 -1.01 24.21
N VAL A 106 7.87 -0.93 23.10
CA VAL A 106 7.62 0.35 22.39
C VAL A 106 6.31 0.99 22.81
N ALA A 107 5.26 0.20 23.07
CA ALA A 107 3.89 0.70 23.16
C ALA A 107 3.08 0.17 24.37
N GLY A 108 3.72 -0.62 25.24
CA GLY A 108 3.16 -1.10 26.49
C GLY A 108 2.34 -2.39 26.39
N ILE A 109 1.85 -2.86 27.54
CA ILE A 109 1.30 -4.22 27.68
C ILE A 109 0.01 -4.46 26.89
N ARG A 110 -0.82 -3.42 26.70
CA ARG A 110 -2.09 -3.56 25.96
C ARG A 110 -1.82 -3.90 24.49
N LEU A 111 -0.88 -3.20 23.85
CA LEU A 111 -0.51 -3.45 22.47
C LEU A 111 0.28 -4.75 22.29
N ALA A 112 1.08 -5.13 23.29
CA ALA A 112 1.72 -6.43 23.33
C ALA A 112 0.72 -7.59 23.28
N LEU A 113 -0.32 -7.53 24.11
CA LEU A 113 -1.36 -8.55 24.16
C LEU A 113 -2.17 -8.62 22.87
N THR A 114 -2.55 -7.47 22.30
CA THR A 114 -3.27 -7.47 21.02
C THR A 114 -2.42 -8.06 19.90
N ALA A 115 -1.14 -7.69 19.81
CA ALA A 115 -0.23 -8.26 18.82
C ALA A 115 -0.06 -9.77 19.02
N ALA A 116 0.14 -10.21 20.27
CA ALA A 116 0.26 -11.63 20.60
C ALA A 116 -0.97 -12.42 20.17
N VAL A 117 -2.17 -11.95 20.50
CA VAL A 117 -3.43 -12.61 20.14
C VAL A 117 -3.62 -12.66 18.62
N SER A 118 -3.33 -11.58 17.90
CA SER A 118 -3.43 -11.55 16.44
C SER A 118 -2.56 -12.63 15.79
N PHE A 119 -1.27 -12.72 16.16
CA PHE A 119 -0.37 -13.74 15.60
C PHE A 119 -0.75 -15.16 16.04
N LEU A 120 -1.22 -15.35 17.28
CA LEU A 120 -1.74 -16.62 17.77
C LEU A 120 -2.91 -17.11 16.92
N VAL A 121 -3.88 -16.24 16.63
CA VAL A 121 -5.05 -16.57 15.81
C VAL A 121 -4.61 -16.93 14.39
N CYS A 122 -3.70 -16.17 13.78
CA CYS A 122 -3.14 -16.50 12.46
C CYS A 122 -2.46 -17.88 12.44
N GLY A 123 -1.70 -18.21 13.48
CA GLY A 123 -1.05 -19.51 13.63
C GLY A 123 -2.04 -20.66 13.81
N LEU A 124 -3.02 -20.50 14.70
CA LEU A 124 -4.05 -21.49 15.00
C LEU A 124 -4.97 -21.80 13.80
N LEU A 125 -5.26 -20.80 12.97
CA LEU A 125 -6.05 -20.97 11.75
C LEU A 125 -5.29 -21.64 10.60
N GLY A 126 -4.01 -22.00 10.80
CA GLY A 126 -3.16 -22.56 9.74
C GLY A 126 -2.78 -21.55 8.66
N MET A 127 -3.04 -20.26 8.86
CA MET A 127 -2.76 -19.17 7.91
C MET A 127 -1.39 -18.54 8.11
N TRP A 128 -0.45 -19.28 8.72
CA TRP A 128 0.88 -18.78 9.04
C TRP A 128 1.66 -18.35 7.79
N VAL A 129 1.71 -19.22 6.77
CA VAL A 129 2.48 -18.96 5.54
C VAL A 129 1.96 -17.74 4.78
N PRO A 130 0.65 -17.61 4.48
CA PRO A 130 0.11 -16.40 3.84
C PRO A 130 0.36 -15.12 4.67
N THR A 131 0.30 -15.21 6.00
CA THR A 131 0.53 -14.06 6.88
C THR A 131 1.97 -13.57 6.79
N MET A 132 2.97 -14.47 6.78
CA MET A 132 4.39 -14.08 6.66
C MET A 132 4.77 -13.54 5.26
N GLN A 133 3.99 -13.85 4.23
CA GLN A 133 4.22 -13.33 2.88
C GLN A 133 3.76 -11.87 2.70
N THR A 134 2.92 -11.36 3.60
CA THR A 134 2.30 -10.02 3.50
C THR A 134 2.72 -9.05 4.60
N LEU A 135 3.54 -9.51 5.55
CA LEU A 135 4.04 -8.75 6.71
C LEU A 135 5.17 -7.80 6.29
#